data_AF-A0A2B0XX15-F1
#
_entry.id   AF-A0A2B0XX15-F1
#
_cell.length_a   1.000
_cell.length_b   1.000
_cell.length_c   1.000
_cell.angle_alpha   90.00
_cell.angle_beta   90.00
_cell.angle_gamma   90.00
#
_symmetry.space_group_name_H-M   'P 1'
#
loop_
_entity.id
_entity.type
_entity.pdbx_description
1 polymer ?
#
loop_
_entity_poly.entity_id
_entity_poly.type
_entity_poly.pdbx_seq_one_letter_code
_entity_poly.pdbx_strand_id
1 'polypeptide(L)' 'MKLFPISSVVKLKELNQPVMIIGRMIILADKRDFDYVGVLYPVEYLGDEKVLCFNHDKIVEEIHRGYVNVC' A
#
# COMPACT_ATOMS: atom_id res chain seq x y z
N MET A 1 -1.48 12.97 9.45
CA MET A 1 -1.28 11.51 9.42
C MET A 1 0.10 11.21 8.85
N LYS A 2 0.89 10.29 9.42
CA LYS A 2 2.22 9.93 8.90
C LYS A 2 2.09 8.69 8.03
N LEU A 3 2.37 8.82 6.73
CA LEU A 3 2.27 7.70 5.78
C LEU A 3 3.39 6.67 6.00
N PHE A 4 3.08 5.40 5.77
CA PHE A 4 4.08 4.33 5.79
C PHE A 4 5.07 4.47 4.63
N PRO A 5 6.32 4.02 4.82
CA PRO A 5 7.32 3.98 3.77
C PRO A 5 6.88 3.16 2.54
N ILE A 6 7.46 3.45 1.36
CA ILE A 6 7.33 2.56 0.20
C ILE A 6 8.06 1.25 0.56
N SER A 7 7.59 0.14 0.00
CA SER A 7 8.02 -1.22 0.32
C SER A 7 7.68 -1.67 1.74
N SER A 8 6.84 -0.93 2.47
CA SER A 8 6.24 -1.45 3.69
C SER A 8 5.21 -2.52 3.35
N VAL A 9 5.19 -3.60 4.12
CA VAL A 9 4.22 -4.68 4.00
C VAL A 9 3.20 -4.53 5.13
N VAL A 10 1.93 -4.43 4.77
CA VAL A 10 0.82 -4.16 5.69
C VAL A 10 -0.29 -5.19 5.54
N LYS A 11 -1.04 -5.43 6.62
CA LYS A 11 -2.27 -6.21 6.60
C LYS A 11 -3.47 -5.28 6.50
N LEU A 12 -4.43 -5.61 5.64
CA LEU A 12 -5.67 -4.84 5.48
C LEU A 12 -6.85 -5.59 6.13
N LYS A 13 -7.87 -4.85 6.59
CA LYS A 13 -9.06 -5.41 7.30
C LYS A 13 -9.77 -6.54 6.54
N GLU A 14 -9.87 -6.40 5.22
CA GLU A 14 -10.70 -7.27 4.36
C GLU A 14 -9.87 -8.24 3.51
N LEU A 15 -8.54 -8.29 3.69
CA LEU A 15 -7.65 -9.13 2.89
C LEU A 15 -6.90 -10.12 3.78
N ASN A 16 -6.96 -11.39 3.39
CA ASN A 16 -6.22 -12.47 4.05
C ASN A 16 -4.72 -12.40 3.74
N GLN A 17 -4.35 -11.92 2.55
CA GLN A 17 -2.97 -11.81 2.11
C GLN A 17 -2.44 -10.39 2.36
N PRO A 18 -1.18 -10.24 2.83
CA PRO A 18 -0.60 -8.92 3.05
C PRO A 18 -0.39 -8.16 1.73
N VAL A 19 -0.27 -6.84 1.85
CA VAL A 19 -0.07 -5.92 0.73
C VAL A 19 1.23 -5.15 0.93
N MET A 20 2.07 -5.10 -0.09
CA MET A 20 3.24 -4.23 -0.12
C MET A 20 2.87 -2.89 -0.77
N ILE A 21 3.14 -1.78 -0.08
CA ILE A 21 2.94 -0.43 -0.58
C ILE A 21 3.99 -0.12 -1.65
N ILE A 22 3.56 0.20 -2.87
CA ILE A 22 4.44 0.57 -3.99
C ILE A 22 4.35 2.06 -4.36
N GLY A 23 3.32 2.77 -3.87
CA GLY A 23 3.14 4.20 -4.06
C GLY A 23 2.27 4.85 -2.98
N ARG A 24 2.32 6.18 -2.89
CA ARG A 24 1.60 6.99 -1.89
C ARG A 24 0.93 8.19 -2.55
N MET A 25 -0.14 8.71 -1.93
CA MET A 25 -0.85 9.92 -2.38
C MET A 25 -1.24 9.84 -3.86
N ILE A 26 -1.96 8.78 -4.22
CA ILE A 26 -2.32 8.47 -5.60
C ILE A 26 -3.64 9.13 -5.95
N ILE A 27 -3.71 9.73 -7.13
CA ILE A 27 -4.93 10.28 -7.72
C ILE A 27 -5.25 9.44 -8.95
N LEU A 28 -6.40 8.76 -8.94
CA LEU A 28 -6.87 8.02 -10.10
C LEU A 28 -7.42 8.95 -11.18
N ALA A 29 -7.54 8.46 -12.42
CA ALA A 29 -8.09 9.22 -13.54
C ALA A 29 -9.52 9.74 -13.27
N ASP A 30 -10.28 9.05 -12.40
CA ASP A 30 -11.62 9.44 -11.96
C ASP A 30 -11.61 10.42 -10.76
N LYS A 31 -10.46 11.00 -10.42
CA LYS A 31 -10.25 11.98 -9.34
C LYS A 31 -10.52 11.45 -7.93
N ARG A 32 -10.43 10.14 -7.72
CA ARG A 32 -10.39 9.56 -6.36
C ARG A 32 -8.98 9.57 -5.82
N ASP A 33 -8.84 10.07 -4.60
CA ASP A 33 -7.58 10.13 -3.88
C ASP A 33 -7.44 8.93 -2.94
N PHE A 34 -6.25 8.34 -2.94
CA PHE A 34 -5.89 7.24 -2.04
C PHE A 34 -4.58 7.52 -1.34
N ASP A 35 -4.49 7.12 -0.07
CA ASP A 35 -3.23 7.21 0.66
C ASP A 35 -2.15 6.32 0.03
N TYR A 36 -2.54 5.14 -0.48
CA TYR A 36 -1.62 4.11 -0.95
C TYR A 36 -2.10 3.41 -2.22
N VAL A 37 -1.12 2.94 -2.99
CA VAL A 37 -1.26 1.87 -3.97
C VAL A 37 -0.30 0.74 -3.61
N GLY A 38 -0.75 -0.50 -3.70
CA GLY A 38 0.02 -1.68 -3.32
C GLY A 38 -0.25 -2.92 -4.17
N VAL A 39 0.57 -3.94 -3.96
CA VAL A 39 0.43 -5.27 -4.58
C VAL A 39 0.35 -6.34 -3.50
N LEU A 40 -0.33 -7.45 -3.79
CA LEU A 40 -0.34 -8.60 -2.88
C LEU A 40 1.10 -9.10 -2.67
N TYR A 41 1.51 -9.29 -1.42
CA TYR A 41 2.85 -9.77 -1.07
C TYR A 41 2.80 -11.26 -0.68
N PRO A 42 3.78 -12.10 -1.05
CA PRO A 42 4.99 -11.81 -1.82
C PRO A 42 4.82 -11.95 -3.35
N VAL A 43 3.61 -11.74 -3.86
CA VAL A 43 3.35 -11.88 -5.30
C VAL A 43 3.92 -10.67 -6.05
N GLU A 44 4.44 -10.91 -7.26
CA GLU A 44 4.99 -9.85 -8.09
C GLU A 44 3.91 -8.95 -8.70
N TYR A 45 4.34 -7.85 -9.31
CA TYR A 45 3.48 -7.01 -10.11
C TYR A 45 3.03 -7.75 -11.37
N LEU A 46 1.72 -8.01 -11.48
CA LEU A 46 1.14 -8.74 -12.62
C LEU A 46 0.36 -7.82 -13.58
N GLY A 47 0.70 -6.53 -13.61
CA GLY A 47 0.04 -5.50 -14.41
C GLY A 47 -0.90 -4.60 -13.61
N ASP A 48 -1.27 -3.47 -14.23
CA ASP A 48 -2.03 -2.37 -13.63
C ASP A 48 -3.40 -2.81 -13.07
N GLU A 49 -4.01 -3.87 -13.62
CA GLU A 49 -5.28 -4.40 -13.14
C GLU A 49 -5.19 -5.07 -11.76
N LYS A 50 -3.98 -5.38 -11.28
CA LYS A 50 -3.77 -6.12 -10.02
C LYS A 50 -3.23 -5.25 -8.88
N VAL A 51 -3.21 -3.93 -9.06
CA VAL A 51 -2.89 -3.01 -7.97
C VAL A 51 -4.10 -2.74 -7.09
N LEU A 52 -3.85 -2.58 -5.80
CA LEU A 52 -4.85 -2.25 -4.80
C LEU A 52 -4.66 -0.80 -4.37
N CYS A 53 -5.68 0.03 -4.56
CA CYS A 53 -5.74 1.37 -4.01
C CYS A 53 -6.48 1.34 -2.68
N PHE A 54 -5.89 1.90 -1.62
CA PHE A 54 -6.49 1.86 -0.28
C PHE A 54 -6.03 3.01 0.60
N ASN A 55 -6.85 3.31 1.60
CA ASN A 55 -6.59 4.37 2.58
C ASN A 55 -6.00 3.79 3.87
N HIS A 56 -5.34 4.65 4.63
CA HIS A 56 -4.62 4.28 5.85
C HIS A 56 -5.53 3.64 6.91
N ASP A 57 -6.81 4.02 6.96
CA ASP A 57 -7.82 3.49 7.89
C ASP A 57 -8.14 2.00 7.65
N LYS A 58 -7.75 1.45 6.50
CA LYS A 58 -7.90 0.03 6.16
C LYS A 58 -6.77 -0.84 6.70
N ILE A 59 -5.66 -0.25 7.12
CA ILE A 59 -4.51 -0.98 7.66
C ILE A 59 -4.80 -1.41 9.11
N VAL A 60 -4.60 -2.70 9.40
CA VAL A 60 -4.72 -3.25 10.76
C VAL A 60 -3.37 -3.52 11.40
N GLU A 61 -2.33 -3.72 10.60
CA GLU A 61 -1.00 -4.13 11.07
C GLU A 61 0.09 -3.72 10.07
N GLU A 62 1.19 -3.18 10.59
CA GLU A 62 2.46 -3.01 9.85
C GLU A 62 3.30 -4.28 10.07
N ILE A 63 3.38 -5.15 9.07
CA ILE A 63 4.13 -6.42 9.14
C ILE A 63 5.62 -6.15 8.94
N HIS A 64 5.95 -5.29 7.99
CA HIS A 64 7.31 -4.85 7.73
C HIS A 64 7.32 -3.38 7.38
N ARG A 65 8.21 -2.63 8.03
CA ARG A 65 8.44 -1.24 7.71
C ARG A 65 9.44 -1.12 6.58
N GLY A 66 9.03 -0.50 5.48
CA GLY A 66 9.93 -0.22 4.37
C GLY A 66 11.04 0.75 4.76
N TYR A 67 12.05 0.86 3.90
CA TYR A 67 13.23 1.69 4.16
C TYR A 67 12.86 3.16 4.41
N VAL A 68 13.45 3.74 5.45
CA VAL A 68 13.36 5.16 5.76
C VAL A 68 14.78 5.69 5.85
N ASN A 69 15.14 6.61 4.96
CA ASN A 69 16.37 7.36 5.17
C ASN A 69 16.16 8.33 6.34
N VAL A 70 17.03 8.23 7.34
CA VAL A 70 17.05 9.16 8.47
C VAL A 70 18.12 10.19 8.13
N CYS A 71 17.69 11.29 7.50
CA CYS A 71 18.49 12.52 7.43
C CYS A 71 17.98 13.49 8.48
#